data_AF-A0A365L646-F1
#
_entry.id   AF-A0A365L646-F1
#
_cell.length_a   1.000
_cell.length_b   1.000
_cell.length_c   1.000
_cell.angle_alpha   90.00
_cell.angle_beta   90.00
_cell.angle_gamma   90.00
#
_symmetry.space_group_name_H-M   'P 1'
#
loop_
_entity.id
_entity.type
_entity.pdbx_description
1 polymer ?
#
loop_
_entity_poly.entity_id
_entity_poly.type
_entity_poly.pdbx_seq_one_letter_code
_entity_poly.pdbx_strand_id
1 'polypeptide(L)'
;MYKVQEVATIAGVSVRTLHHYDSIGLMKPSNIGSNRYRYYNDDDLKLLQHILFFKELGFSLKKIQELVAEGFDATYALTQHAELLRQKKLRIEKLIENAERTQLEYAGVQEQSNEERFSAFSIKKTDDNIKLYLDSPAPEAAVEIEAADKEIDSQDEILEEVNFTEPEPSVAQQETVANEPETAVATEKPEKEEEDLEEINREGDRIYNAVSNLMHLPPEAPEVQVEMQAYYTLLDRFYNCSPKMFRGLADLYANDSRFAKNIDRHGAGLSKYLREAMYIFADGLADA
;
A
#
# COMPACT_ATOMS: atom_id res chain seq x y z
N MET A 1 -2.81 -8.21 -27.61
CA MET A 1 -3.89 -8.60 -26.69
C MET A 1 -3.25 -9.36 -25.55
N TYR A 2 -3.40 -8.87 -24.33
CA TYR A 2 -2.76 -9.37 -23.12
C TYR A 2 -3.82 -9.93 -22.17
N LYS A 3 -3.52 -11.04 -21.51
CA LYS A 3 -4.34 -11.56 -20.42
C LYS A 3 -4.14 -10.72 -19.17
N VAL A 4 -5.10 -10.76 -18.25
CA VAL A 4 -5.03 -10.02 -16.97
C VAL A 4 -3.73 -10.24 -16.19
N GLN A 5 -3.19 -11.46 -16.18
CA GLN A 5 -1.92 -11.77 -15.52
C GLN A 5 -0.72 -11.09 -16.20
N GLU A 6 -0.67 -11.10 -17.53
CA GLU A 6 0.41 -10.43 -18.28
C GLU A 6 0.39 -8.93 -18.04
N VAL A 7 -0.81 -8.32 -18.00
CA VAL A 7 -0.96 -6.89 -17.68
C VAL A 7 -0.54 -6.57 -16.26
N ALA A 8 -0.93 -7.41 -15.29
CA ALA A 8 -0.54 -7.27 -13.89
C ALA A 8 0.99 -7.27 -13.74
N THR A 9 1.67 -8.23 -14.38
CA THR A 9 3.13 -8.31 -14.37
C THR A 9 3.78 -7.11 -15.06
N ILE A 10 3.31 -6.71 -16.24
CA ILE A 10 3.90 -5.57 -16.98
C ILE A 10 3.75 -4.26 -16.21
N ALA A 11 2.59 -4.03 -15.60
CA ALA A 11 2.27 -2.77 -14.94
C ALA A 11 2.69 -2.73 -13.46
N GLY A 12 3.23 -3.83 -12.92
CA GLY A 12 3.60 -3.92 -11.50
C GLY A 12 2.40 -3.79 -10.54
N VAL A 13 1.22 -4.22 -10.96
CA VAL A 13 -0.01 -4.18 -10.14
C VAL A 13 -0.58 -5.56 -9.93
N SER A 14 -1.31 -5.76 -8.84
CA SER A 14 -1.98 -7.05 -8.61
C SER A 14 -3.12 -7.30 -9.59
N VAL A 15 -3.38 -8.57 -9.92
CA VAL A 15 -4.57 -8.98 -10.68
C VAL A 15 -5.85 -8.51 -9.98
N ARG A 16 -5.88 -8.54 -8.65
CA ARG A 16 -6.96 -7.99 -7.83
C ARG A 16 -7.21 -6.50 -8.11
N THR A 17 -6.17 -5.70 -8.29
CA THR A 17 -6.29 -4.27 -8.62
C THR A 17 -6.98 -4.09 -9.98
N LEU A 18 -6.60 -4.87 -11.00
CA LEU A 18 -7.23 -4.84 -12.31
C LEU A 18 -8.70 -5.30 -12.27
N HIS A 19 -9.01 -6.33 -11.49
CA HIS A 19 -10.40 -6.74 -11.23
C HIS A 19 -11.20 -5.68 -10.47
N HIS A 20 -10.57 -4.98 -9.53
CA HIS A 20 -11.21 -3.88 -8.83
C HIS A 20 -11.54 -2.74 -9.80
N TYR A 21 -10.60 -2.35 -10.67
CA TYR A 21 -10.82 -1.31 -11.69
C TYR A 21 -11.95 -1.68 -12.66
N ASP A 22 -12.05 -2.96 -13.04
CA ASP A 22 -13.19 -3.48 -13.82
C ASP A 22 -14.50 -3.36 -13.03
N SER A 23 -14.51 -3.79 -11.76
CA SER A 23 -15.71 -3.80 -10.90
C SER A 23 -16.29 -2.40 -10.64
N ILE A 24 -15.44 -1.38 -10.52
CA ILE A 24 -15.85 0.02 -10.34
C ILE A 24 -16.07 0.74 -11.68
N GLY A 25 -15.81 0.06 -12.80
CA GLY A 25 -15.95 0.61 -14.14
C GLY A 25 -14.93 1.70 -14.49
N LEU A 26 -13.77 1.70 -13.83
CA LEU A 26 -12.67 2.62 -14.12
C LEU A 26 -11.89 2.18 -15.36
N MET A 27 -11.64 0.88 -15.50
CA MET A 27 -10.96 0.29 -16.64
C MET A 27 -11.57 -1.07 -16.94
N LYS A 28 -12.07 -1.26 -18.16
CA LYS A 28 -12.69 -2.51 -18.58
C LYS A 28 -11.83 -3.21 -19.63
N PRO A 29 -11.80 -4.54 -19.68
CA PRO A 29 -11.10 -5.26 -20.72
C PRO A 29 -11.74 -5.00 -22.09
N SER A 30 -10.91 -4.78 -23.11
CA SER A 30 -11.37 -4.66 -24.50
C SER A 30 -12.11 -5.90 -25.03
N ASN A 31 -11.78 -7.09 -24.52
CA ASN A 31 -12.46 -8.31 -24.90
C ASN A 31 -12.63 -9.28 -23.73
N ILE A 32 -13.81 -9.90 -23.66
CA ILE A 32 -14.06 -11.05 -22.78
C ILE A 32 -14.22 -12.27 -23.68
N GLY A 33 -13.27 -13.20 -23.58
CA GLY A 33 -13.25 -14.41 -24.39
C GLY A 33 -14.43 -15.33 -24.06
N SER A 34 -14.70 -16.30 -24.94
CA SER A 34 -15.74 -17.33 -24.73
C SER A 34 -15.54 -18.17 -23.46
N ASN A 35 -14.31 -18.24 -22.97
CA ASN A 35 -13.91 -18.85 -21.70
C ASN A 35 -14.03 -17.92 -20.48
N ARG A 36 -14.62 -16.73 -20.64
CA ARG A 36 -14.73 -15.67 -19.62
C ARG A 36 -13.39 -15.09 -19.15
N TYR A 37 -12.29 -15.32 -19.88
CA TYR A 37 -11.03 -14.61 -19.62
C TYR A 37 -11.07 -13.19 -20.17
N ARG A 38 -10.41 -12.29 -19.44
CA ARG A 38 -10.28 -10.88 -19.77
C ARG A 38 -9.04 -10.66 -20.62
N TYR A 39 -9.20 -9.92 -21.71
CA TYR A 39 -8.13 -9.54 -22.61
C TYR A 39 -8.10 -8.03 -22.78
N TYR A 40 -6.89 -7.49 -22.70
CA TYR A 40 -6.59 -6.06 -22.80
C TYR A 40 -5.78 -5.79 -24.06
N ASN A 41 -6.04 -4.69 -24.75
CA ASN A 41 -5.24 -4.24 -25.90
C ASN A 41 -4.23 -3.16 -25.47
N ASP A 42 -3.43 -2.67 -26.41
CA ASP A 42 -2.42 -1.64 -26.09
C ASP A 42 -3.06 -0.33 -25.61
N ASP A 43 -4.27 0.01 -26.05
CA ASP A 43 -4.97 1.22 -25.62
C ASP A 43 -5.48 1.11 -24.17
N ASP A 44 -5.89 -0.09 -23.75
CA ASP A 44 -6.20 -0.39 -22.36
C ASP A 44 -4.95 -0.21 -21.48
N LEU A 45 -3.78 -0.66 -21.95
CA LEU A 45 -2.52 -0.49 -21.20
C LEU A 45 -2.11 0.97 -21.09
N LYS A 46 -2.31 1.77 -22.15
CA LYS A 46 -2.10 3.23 -22.09
C LYS A 46 -3.03 3.86 -21.05
N LEU A 47 -4.32 3.50 -21.05
CA LEU A 47 -5.27 3.99 -20.04
C LEU A 47 -4.83 3.60 -18.62
N LEU A 48 -4.38 2.36 -18.42
CA LEU A 48 -3.85 1.91 -17.13
C LEU A 48 -2.67 2.78 -16.69
N GLN A 49 -1.73 3.07 -17.59
CA GLN A 49 -0.60 3.95 -17.27
C GLN A 49 -1.05 5.32 -16.76
N HIS A 50 -2.06 5.93 -17.38
CA HIS A 50 -2.61 7.20 -16.91
C HIS A 50 -3.25 7.09 -15.52
N ILE A 51 -4.03 6.03 -15.28
CA ILE A 51 -4.63 5.76 -13.96
C ILE A 51 -3.53 5.68 -12.89
N LEU A 52 -2.42 5.01 -13.19
CA LEU A 52 -1.30 4.88 -12.26
C LEU A 52 -0.59 6.22 -12.02
N PHE A 53 -0.43 7.08 -13.02
CA PHE A 53 0.09 8.44 -12.80
C PHE A 53 -0.79 9.25 -11.86
N PHE A 54 -2.12 9.22 -12.05
CA PHE A 54 -3.03 9.91 -11.14
C PHE A 54 -2.96 9.35 -9.71
N LYS A 55 -2.83 8.03 -9.56
CA LYS A 55 -2.67 7.39 -8.26
C LYS A 55 -1.39 7.84 -7.56
N GLU A 56 -0.29 7.90 -8.29
CA GLU A 56 1.00 8.39 -7.77
C GLU A 56 0.93 9.87 -7.34
N LEU A 57 0.12 10.66 -8.03
CA LEU A 57 -0.15 12.06 -7.69
C LEU A 57 -1.14 12.26 -6.52
N GLY A 58 -1.69 11.16 -5.98
CA GLY A 58 -2.57 11.15 -4.82
C GLY A 58 -4.05 11.35 -5.14
N PHE A 59 -4.48 11.19 -6.40
CA PHE A 59 -5.88 11.29 -6.77
C PHE A 59 -6.67 10.06 -6.29
N SER A 60 -7.90 10.29 -5.82
CA SER A 60 -8.82 9.20 -5.48
C SER A 60 -9.36 8.50 -6.73
N LEU A 61 -9.63 7.20 -6.65
CA LEU A 61 -10.19 6.42 -7.76
C LEU A 61 -11.48 7.02 -8.33
N LYS A 62 -12.33 7.57 -7.45
CA LYS A 62 -13.56 8.28 -7.86
C LYS A 62 -13.23 9.49 -8.73
N LYS A 63 -12.22 10.28 -8.35
CA LYS A 63 -11.83 11.47 -9.12
C LYS A 63 -11.20 11.10 -10.46
N ILE A 64 -10.40 10.04 -10.48
CA ILE A 64 -9.82 9.51 -11.73
C ILE A 64 -10.93 9.09 -12.68
N GLN A 65 -11.97 8.41 -12.18
CA GLN A 65 -13.12 8.02 -12.98
C GLN A 65 -13.85 9.24 -13.60
N GLU A 66 -14.06 10.31 -12.83
CA GLU A 66 -14.64 11.56 -13.32
C GLU A 66 -13.78 12.16 -14.45
N LEU A 67 -12.47 12.28 -14.23
CA LEU A 67 -11.53 12.87 -15.20
C LEU A 67 -11.44 12.05 -16.49
N VAL A 68 -11.49 10.72 -16.40
CA VAL A 68 -11.48 9.83 -17.56
C VAL A 68 -12.80 9.92 -18.33
N ALA A 69 -13.93 10.06 -17.62
CA ALA A 69 -15.26 10.14 -18.24
C ALA A 69 -15.55 11.47 -18.95
N GLU A 70 -14.94 12.58 -18.53
CA GLU A 70 -15.17 13.92 -19.06
C GLU A 70 -14.52 14.20 -20.43
N GLY A 71 -13.81 13.23 -21.01
CA GLY A 71 -13.13 13.39 -22.31
C GLY A 71 -11.63 13.57 -22.10
N PHE A 72 -10.97 12.46 -21.79
CA PHE A 72 -9.55 12.42 -21.48
C PHE A 72 -8.66 12.71 -22.70
N ASP A 73 -7.98 13.86 -22.72
CA ASP A 73 -6.86 14.11 -23.62
C ASP A 73 -5.56 13.58 -23.00
N ALA A 74 -5.09 12.43 -23.51
CA ALA A 74 -3.90 11.76 -23.05
C ALA A 74 -2.63 12.63 -23.12
N THR A 75 -2.49 13.46 -24.15
CA THR A 75 -1.27 14.27 -24.36
C THR A 75 -1.20 15.40 -23.35
N TYR A 76 -2.33 16.06 -23.13
CA TYR A 76 -2.45 17.10 -22.12
C TYR A 76 -2.27 16.55 -20.71
N ALA A 77 -2.94 15.44 -20.39
CA ALA A 77 -2.83 14.79 -19.10
C ALA A 77 -1.37 14.41 -18.76
N LEU A 78 -0.62 13.86 -19.71
CA LEU A 78 0.80 13.52 -19.51
C LEU A 78 1.67 14.74 -19.21
N THR A 79 1.42 15.86 -19.90
CA THR A 79 2.15 17.11 -19.64
C THR A 79 1.90 17.59 -18.21
N GLN A 80 0.64 17.54 -17.76
CA GLN A 80 0.26 17.91 -16.40
C GLN A 80 0.81 16.92 -15.37
N HIS A 81 0.81 15.61 -15.67
CA HIS A 81 1.39 14.59 -14.80
C HIS A 81 2.88 14.84 -14.57
N ALA A 82 3.63 15.09 -15.65
CA ALA A 82 5.06 15.37 -15.57
C ALA A 82 5.35 16.59 -14.69
N GLU A 83 4.57 17.67 -14.83
CA GLU A 83 4.75 18.87 -14.02
C GLU A 83 4.43 18.63 -12.54
N LEU A 84 3.31 17.96 -12.24
CA LEU A 84 2.95 17.62 -10.86
C LEU A 84 3.97 16.67 -10.21
N LEU A 85 4.52 15.72 -10.97
CA LEU A 85 5.58 14.82 -10.50
C LEU A 85 6.88 15.59 -10.20
N ARG A 86 7.25 16.58 -11.02
CA ARG A 86 8.40 17.46 -10.73
C ARG A 86 8.18 18.27 -9.45
N GLN A 87 6.98 18.79 -9.22
CA GLN A 87 6.66 19.49 -7.98
C GLN A 87 6.71 18.55 -6.76
N LYS A 88 6.22 17.32 -6.91
CA LYS A 88 6.34 16.27 -5.88
C LYS A 88 7.81 15.93 -5.60
N LYS A 89 8.64 15.79 -6.63
CA LYS A 89 10.10 15.60 -6.50
C LYS A 89 10.73 16.73 -5.69
N LEU A 90 10.49 17.99 -6.07
CA LEU A 90 11.04 19.15 -5.36
C LEU A 90 10.58 19.21 -3.88
N ARG A 91 9.35 18.80 -3.60
CA ARG A 91 8.84 18.68 -2.23
C ARG A 91 9.60 17.60 -1.44
N ILE A 92 9.81 16.43 -2.02
CA ILE A 92 10.54 15.33 -1.39
C ILE A 92 12.00 15.76 -1.14
N GLU A 93 12.66 16.40 -2.09
CA GLU A 93 14.03 16.93 -1.93
C GLU A 93 14.13 17.89 -0.73
N LYS A 94 13.17 18.82 -0.58
CA LYS A 94 13.12 19.72 0.59
C LYS A 94 12.90 19.00 1.92
N LEU A 95 12.13 17.90 1.91
CA LEU A 95 11.91 17.08 3.11
C LEU A 95 13.17 16.29 3.48
N ILE A 96 13.91 15.79 2.48
CA ILE A 96 15.20 15.13 2.69
C ILE A 96 16.20 16.12 3.29
N GLU A 97 16.35 17.31 2.71
CA GLU A 97 17.24 18.35 3.25
C GLU A 97 16.87 18.71 4.71
N ASN A 98 15.58 18.80 5.01
CA ASN A 98 15.11 19.05 6.37
C ASN A 98 15.46 17.92 7.35
N ALA A 99 15.33 16.66 6.93
CA ALA A 99 15.70 15.49 7.72
C ALA A 99 17.22 15.43 7.98
N GLU A 100 18.04 15.68 6.96
CA GLU A 100 19.50 15.73 7.07
C GLU A 100 19.96 16.84 8.03
N ARG A 101 19.36 18.04 7.93
CA ARG A 101 19.65 19.13 8.87
C ARG A 101 19.26 18.75 10.31
N THR A 102 18.11 18.10 10.47
CA THR A 102 17.65 17.64 11.78
C THR A 102 18.63 16.60 12.36
N GLN A 103 19.18 15.71 11.53
CA GLN A 103 20.21 14.75 11.96
C GLN A 103 21.49 15.45 12.44
N LEU A 104 21.93 16.52 11.78
CA LEU A 104 23.09 17.33 12.20
C LEU A 104 22.84 18.04 13.54
N GLU A 105 21.59 18.44 13.81
CA GLU A 105 21.18 18.99 15.10
C GLU A 105 21.27 17.94 16.22
N TYR A 106 20.78 16.73 15.99
CA TYR A 106 20.95 15.62 16.95
C TYR A 106 22.41 15.25 17.19
N ALA A 107 23.29 15.45 16.20
CA ALA A 107 24.74 15.28 16.34
C ALA A 107 25.43 16.46 17.05
N GLY A 108 24.69 17.52 17.41
CA GLY A 108 25.22 18.72 18.07
C GLY A 108 26.05 19.62 17.15
N VAL A 109 25.98 19.43 15.83
CA VAL A 109 26.79 20.15 14.85
C VAL A 109 26.16 21.52 14.50
N GLN A 110 24.83 21.61 14.48
CA GLN A 110 24.11 22.82 14.07
C GLN A 110 22.77 22.94 14.80
N GLU A 111 22.47 24.10 15.38
CA GLU A 111 21.14 24.39 15.91
C GLU A 111 20.19 24.86 14.81
N GLN A 112 18.90 24.52 14.92
CA GLN A 112 17.87 24.96 14.00
C GLN A 112 16.72 25.63 14.74
N SER A 113 16.12 26.67 14.14
CA SER A 113 14.90 27.26 14.69
C SER A 113 13.68 26.37 14.44
N ASN A 114 12.65 26.52 15.25
CA ASN A 114 11.38 25.81 15.03
C ASN A 114 10.74 26.19 13.69
N GLU A 115 10.89 27.44 13.26
CA GLU A 115 10.40 27.88 11.95
C GLU A 115 11.09 27.11 10.81
N GLU A 116 12.40 26.90 10.89
CA GLU A 116 13.14 26.10 9.91
C GLU A 116 12.71 24.64 9.93
N ARG A 117 12.54 24.04 11.12
CA ARG A 117 12.08 22.65 11.30
C ARG A 117 10.77 22.38 10.55
N PHE A 118 9.80 23.30 10.64
CA PHE A 118 8.47 23.09 10.06
C PHE A 118 8.27 23.74 8.68
N SER A 119 9.27 24.45 8.15
CA SER A 119 9.17 25.15 6.85
C SER A 119 8.87 24.21 5.68
N ALA A 120 9.48 23.03 5.63
CA ALA A 120 9.27 22.03 4.58
C ALA A 120 7.88 21.39 4.63
N PHE A 121 7.23 21.37 5.79
CA PHE A 121 5.90 20.79 5.99
C PHE A 121 4.75 21.77 5.73
N SER A 122 5.04 23.08 5.73
CA SER A 122 4.03 24.15 5.60
C SER A 122 3.49 24.34 4.18
N ILE A 123 4.04 23.63 3.19
CA ILE A 123 3.53 23.67 1.82
C ILE A 123 2.22 22.87 1.77
N LYS A 124 1.14 23.59 1.40
CA LYS A 124 -0.27 23.17 1.40
C LYS A 124 -0.49 21.71 0.97
N LYS A 125 -1.45 21.07 1.65
CA LYS A 125 -1.90 19.69 1.42
C LYS A 125 -2.29 19.48 -0.05
N THR A 126 -2.16 18.22 -0.47
CA THR A 126 -2.50 17.58 -1.76
C THR A 126 -3.76 18.07 -2.49
N ASP A 127 -4.68 18.77 -1.82
CA ASP A 127 -5.84 19.43 -2.43
C ASP A 127 -5.46 20.45 -3.51
N ASP A 128 -4.26 21.06 -3.43
CA ASP A 128 -3.77 22.00 -4.44
C ASP A 128 -3.41 21.31 -5.78
N ASN A 129 -3.05 20.01 -5.79
CA ASN A 129 -2.75 19.28 -7.04
C ASN A 129 -4.00 19.09 -7.90
N ILE A 130 -5.15 18.85 -7.25
CA ILE A 130 -6.46 18.72 -7.91
C ILE A 130 -6.88 20.07 -8.48
N LYS A 131 -6.63 21.16 -7.75
CA LYS A 131 -6.93 22.51 -8.19
C LYS A 131 -6.03 22.95 -9.35
N LEU A 132 -4.72 22.66 -9.28
CA LEU A 132 -3.77 22.96 -10.35
C LEU A 132 -4.07 22.17 -11.64
N TYR A 133 -4.56 20.94 -11.51
CA TYR A 133 -5.01 20.12 -12.63
C TYR A 133 -6.30 20.65 -13.29
N LEU A 134 -7.23 21.23 -12.52
CA LEU A 134 -8.52 21.74 -13.02
C LEU A 134 -8.49 23.21 -13.48
N ASP A 135 -7.60 24.03 -12.90
CA ASP A 135 -7.47 25.47 -13.22
C ASP A 135 -6.49 25.73 -14.39
N SER A 136 -5.82 24.69 -14.90
CA SER A 136 -4.93 24.81 -16.06
C SER A 136 -5.76 24.88 -17.36
N PRO A 137 -5.62 25.94 -18.19
CA PRO A 137 -6.32 25.99 -19.46
C PRO A 137 -5.84 24.87 -20.39
N ALA A 138 -6.77 24.24 -21.11
CA ALA A 138 -6.45 23.31 -22.19
C ALA A 138 -5.57 24.04 -23.23
N PRO A 139 -4.52 23.42 -23.80
CA PRO A 139 -3.64 24.10 -24.73
C PRO A 139 -4.42 24.33 -26.03
N GLU A 140 -4.61 25.59 -26.40
CA GLU A 140 -5.02 25.92 -27.76
C GLU A 140 -3.89 25.52 -28.72
N ALA A 141 -4.16 24.47 -29.50
CA ALA A 141 -3.51 24.03 -30.74
C ALA A 141 -2.00 23.71 -30.72
N ALA A 142 -1.73 22.41 -30.91
CA ALA A 142 -0.60 21.79 -31.62
C ALA A 142 0.76 22.51 -31.60
N VAL A 143 1.69 22.00 -30.77
CA VAL A 143 3.12 22.15 -31.02
C VAL A 143 3.66 20.78 -31.42
N GLU A 144 4.16 20.70 -32.65
CA GLU A 144 4.91 19.56 -33.17
C GLU A 144 6.08 19.23 -32.23
N ILE A 145 6.13 18.00 -31.73
CA ILE A 145 7.31 17.52 -31.01
C ILE A 145 8.33 17.13 -32.08
N GLU A 146 9.22 18.07 -32.41
CA GLU A 146 10.47 17.73 -33.11
C GLU A 146 11.32 16.85 -32.18
N ALA A 147 11.71 15.69 -32.71
CA ALA A 147 12.62 14.76 -32.09
C ALA A 147 13.97 15.45 -31.82
N ALA A 148 14.30 15.65 -30.55
CA ALA A 148 15.63 16.07 -30.14
C ALA A 148 16.38 14.85 -29.59
N ASP A 149 17.06 14.16 -30.50
CA ASP A 149 18.25 13.36 -30.19
C ASP A 149 19.29 14.28 -29.53
N LYS A 150 19.62 14.02 -28.26
CA LYS A 150 20.92 14.38 -27.68
C LYS A 150 21.39 13.31 -26.69
N GLU A 151 22.38 12.55 -27.19
CA GLU A 151 23.55 12.00 -26.51
C GLU A 151 23.34 11.49 -25.07
N ILE A 152 23.13 10.16 -24.99
CA ILE A 152 23.41 9.37 -23.81
C ILE A 152 24.93 9.19 -23.76
N ASP A 153 25.61 10.00 -22.93
CA ASP A 153 27.00 9.71 -22.55
C ASP A 153 26.99 8.69 -21.41
N SER A 154 27.70 7.61 -21.68
CA SER A 154 27.82 6.37 -20.91
C SER A 154 28.62 6.57 -19.64
N GLN A 155 28.01 6.31 -18.48
CA GLN A 155 28.69 5.67 -17.35
C GLN A 155 27.75 4.63 -16.73
N ASP A 156 28.14 3.37 -16.89
CA ASP A 156 27.56 2.23 -16.19
C ASP A 156 27.82 2.36 -14.68
N GLU A 157 26.75 2.36 -13.88
CA GLU A 157 26.76 1.75 -12.55
C GLU A 157 25.31 1.47 -12.09
N ILE A 158 24.96 0.18 -12.08
CA ILE A 158 23.93 -0.47 -11.25
C ILE A 158 22.48 0.01 -11.48
N LEU A 159 21.75 -0.70 -12.34
CA LEU A 159 20.28 -0.77 -12.26
C LEU A 159 19.91 -1.64 -11.05
N GLU A 160 19.79 -1.03 -9.88
CA GLU A 160 18.98 -1.59 -8.80
C GLU A 160 17.50 -1.35 -9.16
N GLU A 161 16.76 -2.45 -9.29
CA GLU A 161 15.31 -2.45 -9.52
C GLU A 161 14.62 -1.70 -8.38
N VAL A 162 14.24 -0.44 -8.63
CA VAL A 162 13.35 0.32 -7.76
C VAL A 162 11.95 -0.26 -7.85
N ASN A 163 11.66 -1.21 -6.95
CA ASN A 163 10.36 -1.79 -6.74
C ASN A 163 9.41 -0.71 -6.18
N PHE A 164 8.59 -0.11 -7.04
CA PHE A 164 7.57 0.87 -6.65
C PHE A 164 6.48 0.17 -5.83
N THR A 165 6.59 0.25 -4.51
CA THR A 165 5.53 -0.16 -3.59
C THR A 165 4.46 0.94 -3.55
N GLU A 166 3.22 0.65 -3.94
CA GLU A 166 2.10 1.54 -3.66
C GLU A 166 1.99 1.78 -2.13
N PRO A 167 1.64 2.99 -1.67
CA PRO A 167 1.47 3.24 -0.25
C PRO A 167 0.17 2.58 0.25
N GLU A 168 0.31 1.56 1.09
CA GLU A 168 -0.76 1.13 1.99
C GLU A 168 -1.19 2.29 2.92
N PRO A 169 -2.49 2.39 3.30
CA PRO A 169 -3.02 3.50 4.07
C PRO A 169 -2.37 3.59 5.46
N SER A 170 -1.80 4.77 5.71
CA SER A 170 -1.10 5.18 6.94
C SER A 170 -1.84 4.80 8.22
N VAL A 171 -1.13 4.08 9.10
CA VAL A 171 -1.39 4.12 10.53
C VAL A 171 -0.55 5.26 11.09
N ALA A 172 -1.21 6.31 11.56
CA ALA A 172 -0.57 7.30 12.41
C ALA A 172 -0.27 6.66 13.77
N GLN A 173 0.99 6.66 14.18
CA GLN A 173 1.39 6.51 15.57
C GLN A 173 1.76 7.89 16.12
N GLN A 174 1.30 8.21 17.33
CA GLN A 174 1.94 9.18 18.22
C GLN A 174 2.50 8.41 19.43
N GLU A 175 3.84 8.39 19.51
CA GLU A 175 4.75 8.62 20.67
C GLU A 175 4.26 8.33 22.10
N THR A 176 5.01 7.75 23.06
CA THR A 176 6.45 7.62 23.42
C THR A 176 6.55 6.49 24.51
N VAL A 177 7.67 5.81 24.88
CA VAL A 177 8.86 6.24 25.66
C VAL A 177 9.83 5.04 25.88
N ALA A 178 11.15 5.29 25.76
CA ALA A 178 12.35 4.71 26.43
C ALA A 178 12.94 3.30 26.13
N ASN A 179 14.17 3.39 25.57
CA ASN A 179 15.45 2.76 25.91
C ASN A 179 15.84 1.29 25.59
N GLU A 180 16.80 1.24 24.65
CA GLU A 180 18.08 0.50 24.63
C GLU A 180 18.17 -0.93 24.04
N PRO A 181 19.32 -1.27 23.40
CA PRO A 181 19.32 -1.87 22.08
C PRO A 181 19.87 -3.30 22.06
N GLU A 182 19.29 -4.17 21.23
CA GLU A 182 20.00 -5.37 20.78
C GLU A 182 19.61 -5.71 19.34
N THR A 183 20.65 -5.69 18.51
CA THR A 183 20.81 -6.20 17.14
C THR A 183 19.67 -7.07 16.60
N ALA A 184 19.05 -6.65 15.49
CA ALA A 184 18.27 -7.55 14.66
C ALA A 184 18.40 -7.18 13.18
N VAL A 185 19.05 -8.11 12.48
CA VAL A 185 19.11 -8.34 11.04
C VAL A 185 17.84 -7.87 10.33
N ALA A 186 18.01 -7.04 9.30
CA ALA A 186 16.97 -6.73 8.33
C ALA A 186 16.56 -8.02 7.62
N THR A 187 15.39 -8.54 7.97
CA THR A 187 14.74 -9.59 7.18
C THR A 187 13.78 -8.92 6.21
N GLU A 188 14.18 -8.89 4.94
CA GLU A 188 13.31 -8.63 3.80
C GLU A 188 12.06 -9.51 3.87
N LYS A 189 10.91 -8.93 3.53
CA LYS A 189 9.62 -9.61 3.53
C LYS A 189 9.54 -10.44 2.24
N PRO A 190 9.31 -11.76 2.28
CA PRO A 190 9.22 -12.56 1.06
C PRO A 190 7.98 -12.15 0.27
N GLU A 191 8.14 -11.96 -1.04
CA GLU A 191 7.02 -11.83 -1.99
C GLU A 191 6.21 -13.13 -1.97
N LYS A 192 4.90 -13.03 -1.71
CA LYS A 192 4.00 -14.19 -1.57
C LYS A 192 3.13 -14.33 -2.81
N GLU A 193 2.94 -15.56 -3.25
CA GLU A 193 2.16 -15.86 -4.44
C GLU A 193 0.65 -15.60 -4.18
N GLU A 194 -0.12 -15.32 -5.23
CA GLU A 194 -1.56 -15.00 -5.11
C GLU A 194 -2.35 -16.17 -4.49
N GLU A 195 -1.91 -17.40 -4.74
CA GLU A 195 -2.46 -18.63 -4.15
C GLU A 195 -2.21 -18.70 -2.63
N ASP A 196 -1.04 -18.22 -2.16
CA ASP A 196 -0.70 -18.16 -0.73
C ASP A 196 -1.62 -17.19 0.01
N LEU A 197 -1.91 -16.03 -0.58
CA LEU A 197 -2.79 -15.01 0.02
C LEU A 197 -4.25 -15.48 0.06
N GLU A 198 -4.72 -16.18 -0.98
CA GLU A 198 -6.05 -16.78 -0.98
C GLU A 198 -6.16 -17.89 0.08
N GLU A 199 -5.12 -18.71 0.27
CA GLU A 199 -5.07 -19.71 1.34
C GLU A 199 -5.10 -19.04 2.73
N ILE A 200 -4.27 -18.02 2.96
CA ILE A 200 -4.22 -17.29 4.24
C ILE A 200 -5.58 -16.69 4.58
N ASN A 201 -6.25 -16.04 3.61
CA ASN A 201 -7.55 -15.42 3.85
C ASN A 201 -8.63 -16.46 4.09
N ARG A 202 -8.68 -17.53 3.28
CA ARG A 202 -9.68 -18.59 3.42
C ARG A 202 -9.55 -19.31 4.78
N GLU A 203 -8.33 -19.66 5.18
CA GLU A 203 -8.09 -20.35 6.44
C GLU A 203 -8.27 -19.40 7.64
N GLY A 204 -7.86 -18.14 7.51
CA GLY A 204 -8.12 -17.09 8.50
C GLY A 204 -9.63 -16.88 8.73
N ASP A 205 -10.43 -16.78 7.67
CA ASP A 205 -11.89 -16.65 7.77
C ASP A 205 -12.52 -17.90 8.42
N ARG A 206 -12.02 -19.10 8.11
CA ARG A 206 -12.46 -20.34 8.75
C ARG A 206 -12.17 -20.31 10.26
N ILE A 207 -10.99 -19.86 10.67
CA ILE A 207 -10.61 -19.70 12.07
C ILE A 207 -11.48 -18.66 12.77
N TYR A 208 -11.71 -17.49 12.16
CA TYR A 208 -12.57 -16.46 12.76
C TYR A 208 -13.99 -16.96 13.00
N ASN A 209 -14.55 -17.69 12.03
CA ASN A 209 -15.88 -18.29 12.18
C ASN A 209 -15.90 -19.37 13.27
N ALA A 210 -14.86 -20.21 13.35
CA ALA A 210 -14.75 -21.24 14.40
C ALA A 210 -14.66 -20.60 15.79
N VAL A 211 -13.76 -19.64 15.99
CA VAL A 211 -13.57 -18.93 17.26
C VAL A 211 -14.83 -18.15 17.64
N SER A 212 -15.50 -17.51 16.69
CA SER A 212 -16.79 -16.82 16.91
C SER A 212 -17.83 -17.74 17.54
N ASN A 213 -17.95 -18.99 17.06
CA ASN A 213 -18.86 -19.98 17.64
C ASN A 213 -18.44 -20.43 19.06
N LEU A 214 -17.16 -20.30 19.41
CA LEU A 214 -16.60 -20.68 20.69
C LEU A 214 -16.54 -19.53 21.70
N MET A 215 -16.92 -18.30 21.35
CA MET A 215 -16.85 -17.11 22.23
C MET A 215 -17.64 -17.23 23.55
N HIS A 216 -18.51 -18.23 23.68
CA HIS A 216 -19.21 -18.54 24.93
C HIS A 216 -18.35 -19.29 25.96
N LEU A 217 -17.19 -19.80 25.54
CA LEU A 217 -16.18 -20.45 26.37
C LEU A 217 -15.11 -19.44 26.79
N PRO A 218 -14.39 -19.69 27.90
CA PRO A 218 -13.25 -18.86 28.27
C PRO A 218 -12.13 -18.94 27.22
N PRO A 219 -11.34 -17.87 26.99
CA PRO A 219 -10.27 -17.86 25.99
C PRO A 219 -9.20 -18.94 26.20
N GLU A 220 -8.99 -19.42 27.43
CA GLU A 220 -8.04 -20.50 27.77
C GLU A 220 -8.58 -21.90 27.42
N ALA A 221 -9.84 -22.03 27.01
CA ALA A 221 -10.45 -23.34 26.75
C ALA A 221 -9.66 -24.13 25.69
N PRO A 222 -9.44 -25.44 25.87
CA PRO A 222 -8.67 -26.25 24.92
C PRO A 222 -9.18 -26.14 23.47
N GLU A 223 -10.49 -26.05 23.29
CA GLU A 223 -11.14 -25.90 21.98
C GLU A 223 -10.76 -24.59 21.29
N VAL A 224 -10.62 -23.50 22.05
CA VAL A 224 -10.19 -22.18 21.56
C VAL A 224 -8.71 -22.18 21.24
N GLN A 225 -7.90 -22.80 22.12
CA GLN A 225 -6.45 -22.88 21.97
C GLN A 225 -6.03 -23.76 20.77
N VAL A 226 -6.84 -24.76 20.39
CA VAL A 226 -6.65 -25.51 19.14
C VAL A 226 -6.77 -24.61 17.90
N GLU A 227 -7.76 -23.71 17.86
CA GLU A 227 -7.88 -22.74 16.77
C GLU A 227 -6.74 -21.70 16.80
N MET A 228 -6.24 -21.32 17.99
CA MET A 228 -5.07 -20.44 18.10
C MET A 228 -3.80 -21.09 17.58
N GLN A 229 -3.59 -22.38 17.84
CA GLN A 229 -2.49 -23.16 17.26
C GLN A 229 -2.61 -23.23 15.74
N ALA A 230 -3.81 -23.47 15.21
CA ALA A 230 -4.03 -23.47 13.76
C ALA A 230 -3.69 -22.09 13.16
N TYR A 231 -4.10 -21.02 13.84
CA TYR A 231 -3.82 -19.66 13.39
C TYR A 231 -2.34 -19.30 13.43
N TYR A 232 -1.67 -19.66 14.52
CA TYR A 232 -0.24 -19.47 14.67
C TYR A 232 0.52 -20.23 13.59
N THR A 233 0.17 -21.49 13.34
CA THR A 233 0.80 -22.35 12.32
C THR A 233 0.61 -21.78 10.91
N LEU A 234 -0.59 -21.27 10.62
CA LEU A 234 -0.87 -20.59 9.36
C LEU A 234 0.03 -19.37 9.19
N LEU A 235 0.10 -18.48 10.18
CA LEU A 235 0.93 -17.28 10.11
C LEU A 235 2.42 -17.61 10.08
N ASP A 236 2.87 -18.63 10.81
CA ASP A 236 4.26 -19.04 10.87
C ASP A 236 4.78 -19.54 9.53
N ARG A 237 3.97 -20.34 8.82
CA ARG A 237 4.29 -20.83 7.46
C ARG A 237 4.70 -19.70 6.52
N PHE A 238 4.11 -18.52 6.68
CA PHE A 238 4.29 -17.43 5.73
C PHE A 238 5.11 -16.26 6.29
N TYR A 239 5.15 -16.03 7.60
CA TYR A 239 5.74 -14.82 8.19
C TYR A 239 6.79 -15.10 9.28
N ASN A 240 7.21 -16.34 9.52
CA ASN A 240 8.09 -16.73 10.64
C ASN A 240 7.58 -16.12 11.95
N CYS A 241 6.41 -16.60 12.36
CA CYS A 241 5.62 -16.02 13.42
C CYS A 241 6.25 -16.36 14.76
N SER A 242 6.95 -15.40 15.37
CA SER A 242 7.40 -15.53 16.76
C SER A 242 6.23 -15.27 17.73
N PRO A 243 6.28 -15.77 18.98
CA PRO A 243 5.27 -15.46 20.00
C PRO A 243 5.09 -13.95 20.22
N LYS A 244 6.19 -13.17 20.13
CA LYS A 244 6.16 -11.70 20.19
C LYS A 244 5.40 -11.09 19.01
N MET A 245 5.61 -11.59 17.80
CA MET A 245 4.88 -11.13 16.61
C MET A 245 3.39 -11.46 16.72
N PHE A 246 3.05 -12.65 17.20
CA PHE A 246 1.67 -13.07 17.38
C PHE A 246 0.91 -12.15 18.37
N ARG A 247 1.53 -11.76 19.48
CA ARG A 247 0.96 -10.75 20.41
C ARG A 247 0.81 -9.38 19.76
N GLY A 248 1.79 -8.95 18.96
CA GLY A 248 1.69 -7.69 18.21
C GLY A 248 0.51 -7.67 17.24
N LEU A 249 0.23 -8.80 16.56
CA LEU A 249 -0.94 -8.94 15.70
C LEU A 249 -2.25 -8.93 16.50
N ALA A 250 -2.27 -9.58 17.66
CA ALA A 250 -3.42 -9.56 18.58
C ALA A 250 -3.80 -8.13 19.00
N ASP A 251 -2.81 -7.31 19.35
CA ASP A 251 -3.05 -5.90 19.68
C ASP A 251 -3.50 -5.07 18.47
N LEU A 252 -2.92 -5.30 17.29
CA LEU A 252 -3.32 -4.64 16.05
C LEU A 252 -4.80 -4.93 15.75
N TYR A 253 -5.21 -6.19 15.86
CA TYR A 253 -6.57 -6.63 15.56
C TYR A 253 -7.63 -6.03 16.48
N ALA A 254 -7.32 -5.86 17.77
CA ALA A 254 -8.25 -5.27 18.73
C ALA A 254 -8.24 -3.73 18.75
N ASN A 255 -7.10 -3.10 18.47
CA ASN A 255 -6.92 -1.65 18.64
C ASN A 255 -7.06 -0.85 17.34
N ASP A 256 -6.78 -1.42 16.16
CA ASP A 256 -7.01 -0.76 14.88
C ASP A 256 -8.45 -1.02 14.39
N SER A 257 -9.22 0.07 14.27
CA SER A 257 -10.63 0.03 13.89
C SER A 257 -10.91 -0.62 12.52
N ARG A 258 -9.93 -0.65 11.60
CA ARG A 258 -10.09 -1.28 10.28
C ARG A 258 -10.07 -2.79 10.40
N PHE A 259 -9.12 -3.33 11.18
CA PHE A 259 -9.00 -4.76 11.43
C PHE A 259 -10.11 -5.27 12.33
N ALA A 260 -10.40 -4.56 13.42
CA ALA A 260 -11.49 -4.89 14.33
C ALA A 260 -12.83 -4.98 13.58
N LYS A 261 -13.14 -4.01 12.70
CA LYS A 261 -14.35 -4.04 11.88
C LYS A 261 -14.41 -5.18 10.87
N ASN A 262 -13.28 -5.71 10.42
CA ASN A 262 -13.26 -6.84 9.51
C ASN A 262 -13.50 -8.15 10.27
N ILE A 263 -12.77 -8.34 11.37
CA ILE A 263 -12.85 -9.54 12.22
C ILE A 263 -14.22 -9.62 12.89
N ASP A 264 -14.75 -8.52 13.40
CA ASP A 264 -16.06 -8.48 14.07
C ASP A 264 -17.24 -8.76 13.13
N ARG A 265 -17.04 -8.86 11.81
CA ARG A 265 -18.07 -9.35 10.87
C ARG A 265 -18.44 -10.81 11.12
N HIS A 266 -17.51 -11.58 11.67
CA HIS A 266 -17.70 -12.98 11.99
C HIS A 266 -18.36 -13.18 13.35
N GLY A 267 -18.26 -12.20 14.25
CA GLY A 267 -18.87 -12.22 15.58
C GLY A 267 -18.67 -10.89 16.30
N ALA A 268 -19.72 -10.35 16.93
CA ALA A 268 -19.62 -9.08 17.63
C ALA A 268 -18.63 -9.18 18.82
N GLY A 269 -17.59 -8.34 18.82
CA GLY A 269 -16.55 -8.36 19.85
C GLY A 269 -15.49 -9.45 19.67
N LEU A 270 -15.49 -10.16 18.54
CA LEU A 270 -14.53 -11.22 18.24
C LEU A 270 -13.09 -10.72 18.28
N SER A 271 -12.79 -9.53 17.76
CA SER A 271 -11.44 -8.95 17.77
C SER A 271 -10.83 -8.84 19.17
N LYS A 272 -11.64 -8.49 20.18
CA LYS A 272 -11.20 -8.41 21.58
C LYS A 272 -10.99 -9.79 22.19
N TYR A 273 -11.92 -10.70 21.94
CA TYR A 273 -11.82 -12.10 22.41
C TYR A 273 -10.60 -12.80 21.80
N LEU A 274 -10.40 -12.62 20.49
CA LEU A 274 -9.28 -13.16 19.73
C LEU A 274 -7.95 -12.65 20.29
N ARG A 275 -7.87 -11.37 20.68
CA ARG A 275 -6.68 -10.82 21.32
C ARG A 275 -6.32 -11.57 22.61
N GLU A 276 -7.29 -11.78 23.49
CA GLU A 276 -7.05 -12.50 24.75
C GLU A 276 -6.60 -13.94 24.50
N ALA A 277 -7.28 -14.66 23.59
CA ALA A 277 -6.94 -16.03 23.23
C ALA A 277 -5.52 -16.15 22.62
N MET A 278 -5.14 -15.21 21.74
CA MET A 278 -3.81 -15.16 21.12
C MET A 278 -2.70 -14.89 22.13
N TYR A 279 -2.95 -14.04 23.13
CA TYR A 279 -2.00 -13.77 24.21
C TYR A 279 -1.74 -15.01 25.06
N ILE A 280 -2.81 -15.68 25.51
CA ILE A 280 -2.72 -16.92 26.30
C ILE A 280 -1.93 -18.00 25.55
N PHE A 281 -2.23 -18.16 24.26
CA PHE A 281 -1.53 -19.12 23.41
C PHE A 281 -0.03 -18.79 23.30
N ALA A 282 0.30 -17.51 23.04
CA ALA A 282 1.69 -17.05 22.95
C ALA A 282 2.46 -17.11 24.27
N ASP A 283 1.78 -16.99 25.42
CA ASP A 283 2.39 -17.22 26.73
C ASP A 283 2.73 -18.70 26.92
N GLY A 284 1.81 -19.60 26.55
CA GLY A 284 2.05 -21.05 26.59
C GLY A 284 3.20 -21.55 25.70
N LEU A 285 3.53 -20.83 24.62
CA LEU A 285 4.69 -21.13 23.77
C LEU A 285 6.04 -20.66 24.34
N ALA A 286 6.04 -19.67 25.25
CA ALA A 286 7.26 -19.14 25.85
C ALA A 286 7.73 -19.96 27.07
N ASP A 287 6.80 -20.72 27.68
CA ASP A 287 7.04 -21.59 28.84
C ASP A 287 7.36 -23.06 28.46
N ALA A 288 7.45 -23.39 27.15
CA ALA A 288 7.67 -24.73 26.60
C ALA A 288 9.09 -24.90 26.01
#